data_AF-A0A836Q867-F1
#
_entry.id   AF-A0A836Q867-F1
#
_cell.length_a   1.000
_cell.length_b   1.000
_cell.length_c   1.000
_cell.angle_alpha   90.00
_cell.angle_beta   90.00
_cell.angle_gamma   90.00
#
_symmetry.space_group_name_H-M   'P 1'
#
loop_
_entity.id
_entity.type
_entity.pdbx_description
1 polymer ?
#
loop_
_entity_poly.entity_id
_entity_poly.type
_entity_poly.pdbx_seq_one_letter_code
_entity_poly.pdbx_strand_id
1 'polypeptide(L)'
;MDSSKFLVGTMLKLPSFDEARRHQYKKFWEERGFKFILTDEKMHLARRGAFFKTFFSMSPKYLETKLTASWVNKELECIMEVNLLLQQVTEWHKAFLELEMITFESYMQSDDKKLSLWREFEEDLKDADTKYTWTCGLFGKKMPADKKRKYLGR
;
A
#
# COMPACT_ATOMS: atom_id res chain seq x y z
N MET A 1 11.04 -7.46 18.43
CA MET A 1 10.29 -6.98 17.24
C MET A 1 10.40 -8.06 16.19
N ASP A 2 9.28 -8.60 15.75
CA ASP A 2 9.25 -9.67 14.75
C ASP A 2 9.63 -9.08 13.38
N SER A 3 10.88 -9.28 12.96
CA SER A 3 11.44 -8.75 11.71
C SER A 3 10.90 -9.45 10.45
N SER A 4 9.94 -10.37 10.61
CA SER A 4 9.29 -11.09 9.52
C SER A 4 8.17 -10.31 8.84
N LYS A 5 7.74 -9.16 9.38
CA LYS A 5 6.58 -8.40 8.88
C LYS A 5 6.81 -6.89 8.83
N PHE A 6 6.20 -6.24 7.85
CA PHE A 6 6.10 -4.79 7.74
C PHE A 6 4.64 -4.36 7.77
N LEU A 7 4.32 -3.37 8.61
CA LEU A 7 2.96 -2.86 8.80
C LEU A 7 2.87 -1.41 8.32
N VAL A 8 1.83 -1.11 7.57
CA VAL A 8 1.42 0.26 7.23
C VAL A 8 -0.05 0.39 7.57
N GLY A 9 -0.42 1.38 8.36
CA GLY A 9 -1.78 1.53 8.85
C GLY A 9 -2.25 2.97 8.88
N THR A 10 -3.56 3.15 8.83
CA THR A 10 -4.23 4.43 9.07
C THR A 10 -5.52 4.24 9.86
N MET A 11 -5.92 5.29 10.58
CA MET A 11 -7.20 5.37 11.28
C MET A 11 -8.02 6.52 10.70
N LEU A 12 -9.15 6.17 10.09
CA LEU A 12 -10.04 7.12 9.45
C LEU A 12 -11.24 7.43 10.33
N LYS A 13 -11.35 8.71 10.71
CA LYS A 13 -12.55 9.26 11.35
C LYS A 13 -13.62 9.45 10.30
N LEU A 14 -14.63 8.58 10.33
CA LEU A 14 -15.73 8.58 9.37
C LEU A 14 -17.05 8.76 10.14
N PRO A 15 -17.97 9.63 9.71
CA PRO A 15 -19.28 9.78 10.36
C PRO A 15 -20.10 8.49 10.39
N SER A 16 -19.99 7.66 9.35
CA SER A 16 -20.59 6.33 9.24
C SER A 16 -19.73 5.42 8.36
N PHE A 17 -19.92 4.11 8.49
CA PHE A 17 -19.41 3.09 7.55
C PHE A 17 -20.58 2.29 6.98
N ASP A 18 -21.47 3.02 6.31
CA ASP A 18 -22.67 2.51 5.66
C ASP A 18 -22.35 1.71 4.39
N GLU A 19 -23.39 1.18 3.74
CA GLU A 19 -23.25 0.36 2.54
C GLU A 19 -22.55 1.09 1.38
N ALA A 20 -22.84 2.39 1.18
CA ALA A 20 -22.21 3.20 0.15
C ALA A 20 -20.70 3.33 0.39
N ARG A 21 -20.28 3.63 1.64
CA ARG A 21 -18.87 3.73 2.00
C ARG A 21 -18.16 2.38 1.99
N ARG A 22 -18.83 1.29 2.36
CA ARG A 22 -18.32 -0.06 2.19
C ARG A 22 -18.09 -0.41 0.72
N HIS A 23 -19.00 0.00 -0.16
CA HIS A 23 -18.83 -0.17 -1.60
C HIS A 23 -17.65 0.65 -2.14
N GLN A 24 -17.53 1.92 -1.74
CA GLN A 24 -16.42 2.79 -2.10
C GLN A 24 -15.07 2.20 -1.64
N TYR A 25 -15.00 1.73 -0.39
CA TYR A 25 -13.84 1.04 0.17
C TYR A 25 -13.46 -0.19 -0.65
N LYS A 26 -14.43 -1.09 -0.92
CA LYS A 26 -14.17 -2.31 -1.70
C LYS A 26 -13.66 -1.98 -3.09
N LYS A 27 -14.35 -1.07 -3.78
CA LYS A 27 -13.99 -0.63 -5.13
C LYS A 27 -12.56 -0.11 -5.19
N PHE A 28 -12.16 0.75 -4.25
CA PHE A 28 -10.79 1.28 -4.20
C PHE A 28 -9.74 0.16 -4.13
N TRP A 29 -9.90 -0.78 -3.20
CA TRP A 29 -8.91 -1.83 -2.99
C TRP A 29 -8.93 -2.91 -4.09
N GLU A 30 -10.09 -3.22 -4.66
CA GLU A 30 -10.21 -4.11 -5.82
C GLU A 30 -9.51 -3.51 -7.05
N GLU A 31 -9.68 -2.21 -7.32
CA GLU A 31 -8.95 -1.49 -8.37
C GLU A 31 -7.42 -1.55 -8.15
N ARG A 32 -6.97 -1.65 -6.89
CA ARG A 32 -5.56 -1.84 -6.51
C ARG A 32 -5.08 -3.29 -6.52
N GLY A 33 -5.92 -4.21 -6.98
CA GLY A 33 -5.60 -5.63 -7.16
C GLY A 33 -5.77 -6.48 -5.90
N PHE A 34 -6.42 -5.98 -4.85
CA PHE A 34 -6.78 -6.80 -3.70
C PHE A 34 -8.01 -7.67 -3.99
N LYS A 35 -7.99 -8.88 -3.44
CA LYS A 35 -9.14 -9.79 -3.44
C LYS A 35 -9.65 -9.96 -2.01
N PHE A 36 -10.92 -9.65 -1.78
CA PHE A 36 -11.55 -9.84 -0.47
C PHE A 36 -11.77 -11.33 -0.18
N ILE A 37 -11.33 -11.77 1.00
CA ILE A 37 -11.42 -13.16 1.47
C ILE A 37 -12.50 -13.27 2.55
N LEU A 38 -12.62 -12.23 3.38
CA LEU A 38 -13.63 -12.14 4.42
C LEU A 38 -14.26 -10.75 4.38
N THR A 39 -15.58 -10.73 4.47
CA THR A 39 -16.37 -9.49 4.48
C THR A 39 -17.48 -9.65 5.49
N ASP A 40 -17.27 -9.11 6.68
CA ASP A 40 -18.22 -9.06 7.78
C ASP A 40 -18.60 -7.59 8.03
N GLU A 41 -19.67 -7.33 8.79
CA GLU A 41 -20.14 -5.98 9.12
C GLU A 41 -19.09 -5.13 9.84
N LYS A 42 -18.20 -5.79 10.60
CA LYS A 42 -17.17 -5.14 11.43
C LYS A 42 -15.75 -5.32 10.91
N MET A 43 -15.54 -6.24 9.96
CA MET A 43 -14.19 -6.62 9.53
C MET A 43 -14.16 -6.99 8.04
N HIS A 44 -13.22 -6.38 7.33
CA HIS A 44 -12.92 -6.69 5.95
C HIS A 44 -11.49 -7.19 5.84
N LEU A 45 -11.30 -8.35 5.23
CA LEU A 45 -10.00 -8.93 4.97
C LEU A 45 -9.79 -9.08 3.46
N ALA A 46 -8.69 -8.53 2.94
CA ALA A 46 -8.30 -8.70 1.55
C ALA A 46 -6.83 -9.10 1.44
N ARG A 47 -6.45 -9.69 0.31
CA ARG A 47 -5.05 -10.00 -0.01
C ARG A 47 -4.68 -9.62 -1.42
N ARG A 48 -3.41 -9.26 -1.61
CA ARG A 48 -2.76 -8.99 -2.89
C ARG A 48 -1.38 -9.63 -2.91
N GLY A 49 -0.89 -9.93 -4.11
CA GLY A 49 0.46 -10.46 -4.34
C GLY A 49 0.49 -11.98 -4.41
N ALA A 50 1.65 -12.51 -4.82
CA ALA A 50 1.90 -13.94 -4.89
C ALA A 50 3.36 -14.20 -4.57
N PHE A 51 3.60 -15.02 -3.54
CA PHE A 51 4.92 -15.33 -3.00
C PHE A 51 5.97 -15.67 -4.08
N PHE A 52 5.61 -16.44 -5.10
CA PHE A 52 6.55 -16.94 -6.11
C PHE A 52 7.06 -15.90 -7.12
N LYS A 53 6.42 -14.72 -7.25
CA LYS A 53 6.80 -13.71 -8.27
C LYS A 53 7.74 -12.61 -7.77
N THR A 54 8.03 -12.56 -6.47
CA THR A 54 8.88 -11.52 -5.87
C THR A 54 10.38 -11.76 -6.00
N PHE A 55 10.81 -12.97 -6.37
CA PHE A 55 12.25 -13.28 -6.55
C PHE A 55 12.88 -12.58 -7.76
N PHE A 56 12.09 -12.21 -8.76
CA PHE A 56 12.59 -11.67 -10.04
C PHE A 56 12.05 -10.26 -10.38
N SER A 57 11.34 -9.60 -9.47
CA SER A 57 10.74 -8.29 -9.74
C SER A 57 10.67 -7.42 -8.48
N MET A 58 11.06 -6.15 -8.61
CA MET A 58 10.82 -5.12 -7.59
C MET A 58 9.45 -4.45 -7.72
N SER A 59 8.50 -5.06 -8.43
CA SER A 59 7.17 -4.47 -8.51
C SER A 59 6.48 -4.62 -7.15
N PRO A 60 6.02 -3.51 -6.53
CA PRO A 60 5.29 -3.56 -5.26
C PRO A 60 4.00 -4.38 -5.34
N LYS A 61 3.47 -4.57 -6.56
CA LYS A 61 2.25 -5.33 -6.84
C LYS A 61 2.41 -6.84 -6.56
N TYR A 62 3.63 -7.35 -6.50
CA TYR A 62 3.89 -8.76 -6.19
C TYR A 62 4.11 -9.04 -4.70
N LEU A 63 4.32 -7.99 -3.88
CA LEU A 63 4.47 -8.14 -2.43
C LEU A 63 3.23 -8.80 -1.84
N GLU A 64 3.45 -9.85 -1.06
CA GLU A 64 2.38 -10.53 -0.36
C GLU A 64 1.85 -9.61 0.73
N THR A 65 0.71 -8.98 0.45
CA THR A 65 0.11 -7.95 1.28
C THR A 65 -1.27 -8.39 1.72
N LYS A 66 -1.48 -8.40 3.03
CA LYS A 66 -2.78 -8.64 3.67
C LYS A 66 -3.33 -7.31 4.14
N LEU A 67 -4.50 -6.93 3.65
CA LEU A 67 -5.26 -5.77 4.10
C LEU A 67 -6.30 -6.23 5.12
N THR A 68 -6.34 -5.56 6.27
CA THR A 68 -7.35 -5.74 7.31
C THR A 68 -7.97 -4.38 7.57
N ALA A 69 -9.29 -4.27 7.45
CA ALA A 69 -10.02 -3.10 7.89
C ALA A 69 -11.05 -3.48 8.94
N SER A 70 -11.07 -2.76 10.05
CA SER A 70 -11.89 -3.04 11.21
C SER A 70 -12.58 -1.76 11.68
N TRP A 71 -13.88 -1.86 11.97
CA TRP A 71 -14.64 -0.75 12.50
C TRP A 71 -14.61 -0.76 14.03
N VAL A 72 -13.90 0.20 14.62
CA VAL A 72 -13.66 0.26 16.07
C VAL A 72 -13.94 1.69 16.54
N ASN A 73 -14.76 1.87 17.58
CA ASN A 73 -15.02 3.18 18.20
C ASN A 73 -15.43 4.32 17.24
N LYS A 74 -16.21 4.01 16.19
CA LYS A 74 -16.60 4.95 15.12
C LYS A 74 -15.46 5.40 14.19
N GLU A 75 -14.36 4.67 14.20
CA GLU A 75 -13.23 4.86 13.31
C GLU A 75 -13.02 3.60 12.49
N LEU A 76 -12.61 3.78 11.23
CA LEU A 76 -12.17 2.70 10.39
C LEU A 76 -10.66 2.58 10.54
N GLU A 77 -10.22 1.55 11.26
CA GLU A 77 -8.82 1.16 11.31
C GLU A 77 -8.52 0.31 10.08
N CYS A 78 -7.51 0.71 9.30
CA CYS A 78 -7.08 -0.01 8.11
C CYS A 78 -5.59 -0.29 8.19
N ILE A 79 -5.21 -1.57 8.09
CA ILE A 79 -3.84 -2.04 8.26
C ILE A 79 -3.47 -2.94 7.08
N MET A 80 -2.37 -2.60 6.42
CA MET A 80 -1.66 -3.46 5.49
C MET A 80 -0.49 -4.14 6.19
N GLU A 81 -0.48 -5.47 6.15
CA GLU A 81 0.61 -6.31 6.60
C GLU A 81 1.30 -6.93 5.39
N VAL A 82 2.60 -6.71 5.27
CA VAL A 82 3.45 -7.33 4.25
C VAL A 82 4.33 -8.38 4.90
N ASN A 83 4.28 -9.58 4.33
CA ASN A 83 5.16 -10.68 4.72
C ASN A 83 6.54 -10.47 4.11
N LEU A 84 7.56 -10.30 4.96
CA LEU A 84 8.95 -10.07 4.54
C LEU A 84 9.73 -11.37 4.34
N LEU A 85 9.13 -12.53 4.61
CA LEU A 85 9.80 -13.81 4.52
C LEU A 85 10.33 -14.03 3.10
N LEU A 86 11.65 -14.08 2.95
CA LEU A 86 12.37 -14.27 1.69
C LEU A 86 12.15 -13.15 0.65
N GLN A 87 11.64 -11.97 1.06
CA GLN A 87 11.43 -10.81 0.18
C GLN A 87 12.37 -9.66 0.53
N GLN A 88 13.08 -9.13 -0.46
CA GLN A 88 13.88 -7.92 -0.28
C GLN A 88 13.02 -6.67 -0.44
N VAL A 89 12.53 -6.14 0.68
CA VAL A 89 11.77 -4.88 0.69
C VAL A 89 12.72 -3.69 0.66
N THR A 90 12.44 -2.74 -0.23
CA THR A 90 13.21 -1.51 -0.45
C THR A 90 12.46 -0.32 0.14
N GLU A 91 13.09 0.84 0.23
CA GLU A 91 12.38 2.03 0.71
C GLU A 91 11.28 2.46 -0.26
N TRP A 92 11.45 2.19 -1.55
CA TRP A 92 10.42 2.40 -2.58
C TRP A 92 9.19 1.52 -2.40
N HIS A 93 9.38 0.25 -2.01
CA HIS A 93 8.26 -0.63 -1.65
C HIS A 93 7.47 -0.09 -0.46
N LYS A 94 8.17 0.40 0.57
CA LYS A 94 7.52 1.00 1.75
C LYS A 94 6.76 2.27 1.37
N ALA A 95 7.40 3.14 0.60
CA ALA A 95 6.79 4.38 0.11
C ALA A 95 5.55 4.12 -0.76
N PHE A 96 5.56 3.07 -1.59
CA PHE A 96 4.38 2.69 -2.37
C PHE A 96 3.19 2.34 -1.46
N LEU A 97 3.41 1.53 -0.42
CA LEU A 97 2.35 1.12 0.50
C LEU A 97 1.86 2.29 1.37
N GLU A 98 2.77 3.15 1.81
CA GLU A 98 2.40 4.39 2.52
C GLU A 98 1.59 5.33 1.63
N LEU A 99 1.98 5.49 0.36
CA LEU A 99 1.24 6.30 -0.61
C LEU A 99 -0.14 5.71 -0.92
N GLU A 100 -0.28 4.38 -0.96
CA GLU A 100 -1.59 3.72 -1.07
C GLU A 100 -2.50 4.08 0.10
N MET A 101 -1.99 4.07 1.34
CA MET A 101 -2.77 4.50 2.50
C MET A 101 -3.13 5.98 2.43
N ILE A 102 -2.17 6.87 2.13
CA ILE A 102 -2.42 8.31 1.99
C ILE A 102 -3.48 8.60 0.91
N THR A 103 -3.47 7.83 -0.17
CA THR A 103 -4.43 7.97 -1.26
C THR A 103 -5.79 7.42 -0.87
N PHE A 104 -5.82 6.30 -0.16
CA PHE A 104 -7.05 5.73 0.40
C PHE A 104 -7.71 6.72 1.37
N GLU A 105 -6.95 7.35 2.25
CA GLU A 105 -7.48 8.36 3.17
C GLU A 105 -8.13 9.52 2.42
N SER A 106 -7.42 10.06 1.43
CA SER A 106 -7.92 11.14 0.57
C SER A 106 -9.17 10.71 -0.19
N TYR A 107 -9.18 9.50 -0.73
CA TYR A 107 -10.32 8.96 -1.47
C TYR A 107 -11.57 8.81 -0.60
N MET A 108 -11.41 8.31 0.64
CA MET A 108 -12.54 8.16 1.56
C MET A 108 -13.06 9.50 2.13
N GLN A 109 -12.22 10.53 2.18
CA GLN A 109 -12.59 11.84 2.72
C GLN A 109 -13.12 12.81 1.65
N SER A 110 -12.52 12.83 0.46
CA SER A 110 -12.78 13.82 -0.58
C SER A 110 -12.92 13.23 -1.99
N ASP A 111 -12.99 11.91 -2.13
CA ASP A 111 -13.05 11.19 -3.43
C ASP A 111 -11.85 11.47 -4.36
N ASP A 112 -10.75 12.01 -3.82
CA ASP A 112 -9.52 12.29 -4.56
C ASP A 112 -8.56 11.08 -4.56
N LYS A 113 -8.30 10.53 -5.74
CA LYS A 113 -7.38 9.40 -5.97
C LYS A 113 -5.92 9.83 -6.18
N LYS A 114 -5.60 11.13 -6.10
CA LYS A 114 -4.24 11.70 -6.28
C LYS A 114 -3.53 11.18 -7.55
N LEU A 115 -4.26 11.11 -8.66
CA LEU A 115 -3.78 10.44 -9.89
C LEU A 115 -2.49 11.03 -10.45
N SER A 116 -2.32 12.35 -10.41
CA SER A 116 -1.09 13.02 -10.83
C SER A 116 0.11 12.60 -9.99
N LEU A 117 -0.04 12.63 -8.65
CA LEU A 117 0.98 12.21 -7.70
C LEU A 117 1.38 10.74 -7.90
N TRP A 118 0.39 9.87 -8.19
CA TRP A 118 0.62 8.47 -8.51
C TRP A 118 1.44 8.28 -9.78
N ARG A 119 1.11 9.01 -10.84
CA ARG A 119 1.84 8.93 -12.12
C ARG A 119 3.30 9.33 -11.94
N GLU A 120 3.55 10.42 -11.23
CA GLU A 120 4.91 10.88 -10.92
C GLU A 120 5.68 9.87 -10.05
N PHE A 121 5.01 9.26 -9.07
CA PHE A 121 5.61 8.22 -8.24
C PHE A 121 5.97 6.97 -9.07
N GLU A 122 5.10 6.53 -9.99
CA GLU A 122 5.36 5.37 -10.85
C GLU A 122 6.54 5.61 -11.81
N GLU A 123 6.69 6.83 -12.33
CA GLU A 123 7.84 7.21 -13.15
C GLU A 123 9.15 7.17 -12.35
N ASP A 124 9.18 7.75 -11.16
CA ASP A 124 10.34 7.73 -10.26
C ASP A 124 10.69 6.31 -9.80
N LEU A 125 9.68 5.50 -9.48
CA LEU A 125 9.84 4.09 -9.10
C LEU A 125 10.48 3.29 -10.24
N LYS A 126 10.05 3.53 -11.49
CA LYS A 126 10.60 2.85 -12.66
C LYS A 126 12.08 3.19 -12.88
N ASP A 127 12.48 4.43 -12.67
CA ASP A 127 13.89 4.84 -12.71
C ASP A 127 14.70 4.15 -11.59
N ALA A 128 14.15 4.09 -10.37
CA ALA A 128 14.80 3.40 -9.26
C ALA A 128 14.95 1.88 -9.49
N ASP A 129 13.93 1.22 -10.02
CA ASP A 129 13.94 -0.21 -10.37
C ASP A 129 14.96 -0.52 -11.48
N THR A 130 15.03 0.36 -12.50
CA THR A 130 16.04 0.29 -13.55
C THR A 130 17.44 0.34 -12.94
N LYS A 131 17.73 1.34 -12.11
CA LYS A 131 19.02 1.49 -11.43
C LYS A 131 19.37 0.28 -10.56
N TYR A 132 18.39 -0.23 -9.81
CA TYR A 132 18.60 -1.40 -8.96
C TYR A 132 18.95 -2.64 -9.79
N THR A 133 18.22 -2.87 -10.88
CA THR A 133 18.45 -4.01 -11.78
C THR A 133 19.83 -3.93 -12.44
N TRP A 134 20.18 -2.78 -13.03
CA TRP A 134 21.48 -2.59 -13.71
C TRP A 134 22.69 -2.67 -12.79
N THR A 135 22.51 -2.37 -11.50
CA THR A 135 23.59 -2.38 -10.51
C THR A 135 23.57 -3.61 -9.61
N CYS A 136 22.81 -4.65 -9.98
CA CYS A 136 22.65 -5.89 -9.20
C CYS A 136 22.32 -5.62 -7.72
N GLY A 137 21.50 -4.60 -7.45
CA GLY A 137 21.03 -4.24 -6.11
C GLY A 137 21.95 -3.33 -5.29
N LEU A 138 23.04 -2.81 -5.87
CA LEU A 138 23.93 -1.83 -5.19
C LEU A 138 23.28 -0.44 -5.05
N PHE A 139 22.53 0.00 -6.06
CA PHE A 139 21.85 1.30 -6.09
C PHE A 139 20.33 1.14 -6.24
N GLY A 140 19.55 2.22 -6.10
CA GLY A 140 18.09 2.20 -6.26
C GLY A 140 17.29 1.63 -5.08
N LYS A 141 17.94 1.04 -4.06
CA LYS A 141 17.25 0.49 -2.87
C LYS A 141 16.70 1.57 -1.92
N LYS A 142 17.39 2.70 -1.81
CA LYS A 142 17.02 3.82 -0.94
C LYS A 142 16.25 4.88 -1.72
N MET A 143 15.29 5.50 -1.05
CA MET A 143 14.53 6.60 -1.59
C MET A 143 15.24 7.91 -1.26
N PRO A 144 15.52 8.78 -2.25
CA PRO A 144 16.07 10.11 -2.00
C PRO A 144 15.18 10.94 -1.07
N ALA A 145 15.79 11.78 -0.23
CA ALA A 145 15.06 12.54 0.80
C ALA A 145 14.05 13.54 0.22
N ASP A 146 14.37 14.16 -0.92
CA ASP A 146 13.47 15.05 -1.65
C ASP A 146 12.21 14.32 -2.14
N LYS A 147 12.38 13.10 -2.66
CA LYS A 147 11.27 12.24 -3.10
C LYS A 147 10.43 11.78 -1.91
N LYS A 148 11.07 11.39 -0.81
CA LYS A 148 10.37 10.99 0.42
C LYS A 148 9.49 12.13 0.94
N ARG A 149 10.03 13.35 1.00
CA ARG A 149 9.29 14.55 1.40
C ARG A 149 8.14 14.86 0.46
N LYS A 150 8.35 14.75 -0.85
CA LYS A 150 7.32 15.00 -1.88
C LYS A 150 6.12 14.06 -1.75
N TYR A 151 6.36 12.75 -1.63
CA TYR A 151 5.29 11.75 -1.67
C TYR A 151 4.66 11.45 -0.31
N LEU A 152 5.45 11.50 0.75
CA LEU A 152 5.03 11.06 2.09
C LEU A 152 4.90 12.23 3.07
N GLY A 153 5.31 13.44 2.68
CA GLY A 153 5.31 14.62 3.56
C GLY A 153 6.30 14.54 4.73
N ARG A 154 7.28 13.63 4.67
CA ARG A 154 8.24 13.33 5.74
C ARG A 154 9.68 13.29 5.24
#